data_AF-A0A5Z4XD57-F1
#
_entry.id   AF-A0A5Z4XD57-F1
#
_cell.length_a   1.000
_cell.length_b   1.000
_cell.length_c   1.000
_cell.angle_alpha   90.00
_cell.angle_beta   90.00
_cell.angle_gamma   90.00
#
_symmetry.space_group_name_H-M   'P 1'
#
loop_
_entity.id
_entity.type
_entity.pdbx_description
1 polymer ?
#
loop_
_entity_poly.entity_id
_entity_poly.type
_entity_poly.pdbx_seq_one_letter_code
_entity_poly.pdbx_strand_id
1 'polypeptide(L)'
;GLPANCTDIAPPDIPASHIAVFDAETETWSLKEDHRGETVYDTTTGNQMYISDPGPLPENVTSVSPDGEYQKWDGKAWVKDEAAETAARLREAEGTKNRLLQMAAEKIAPLQDAVDLEIATDDEKARLDEWKKYRV
;
A
#
# COMPACT_ATOMS: atom_id res chain seq x y z
N GLY A 1 19.97 49.71 9.56
CA GLY A 1 19.91 49.08 8.22
C GLY A 1 19.14 47.80 8.36
N LEU A 2 18.40 47.40 7.32
CA LEU A 2 17.71 46.12 7.27
C LEU A 2 18.73 44.97 7.41
N PRO A 3 18.38 43.88 8.12
CA PRO A 3 19.21 42.67 8.16
C PRO A 3 19.41 42.08 6.75
N ALA A 4 20.47 41.31 6.57
CA ALA A 4 20.65 40.53 5.34
C ALA A 4 19.44 39.60 5.12
N ASN A 5 19.00 39.48 3.87
CA ASN A 5 17.80 38.73 3.45
C ASN A 5 16.45 39.33 3.89
N CYS A 6 16.38 40.65 4.11
CA CYS A 6 15.12 41.36 4.30
C CYS A 6 14.86 42.37 3.17
N THR A 7 13.59 42.59 2.82
CA THR A 7 13.15 43.60 1.85
C THR A 7 12.09 44.51 2.48
N ASP A 8 12.07 45.78 2.10
CA ASP A 8 11.02 46.76 2.42
C ASP A 8 9.91 46.80 1.36
N ILE A 9 10.07 46.05 0.26
CA ILE A 9 9.05 45.87 -0.77
C ILE A 9 7.98 44.92 -0.25
N ALA A 10 6.77 45.44 -0.04
CA ALA A 10 5.65 44.63 0.42
C ALA A 10 5.32 43.50 -0.58
N PRO A 11 5.02 42.28 -0.12
CA PRO A 11 4.55 41.21 -0.99
C PRO A 11 3.17 41.57 -1.59
N PRO A 12 2.85 41.05 -2.78
CA PRO A 12 1.53 41.18 -3.37
C PRO A 12 0.49 40.38 -2.57
N ASP A 13 -0.80 40.58 -2.87
CA ASP A 13 -1.86 39.71 -2.34
C ASP A 13 -1.60 38.25 -2.74
N ILE A 14 -1.55 37.37 -1.74
CA ILE A 14 -1.25 35.95 -1.92
C ILE A 14 -2.58 35.18 -1.92
N PRO A 15 -3.00 34.59 -3.06
CA PRO A 15 -4.20 33.76 -3.10
C PRO A 15 -4.00 32.46 -2.29
N ALA A 16 -5.10 31.75 -2.02
CA ALA A 16 -5.03 30.43 -1.40
C ALA A 16 -4.17 29.47 -2.24
N SER A 17 -3.48 28.55 -1.57
CA SER A 17 -2.56 27.59 -2.17
C SER A 17 -1.41 28.23 -2.96
N HIS A 18 -0.96 29.43 -2.58
CA HIS A 18 0.20 30.10 -3.16
C HIS A 18 1.12 30.69 -2.09
N ILE A 19 2.38 30.88 -2.46
CA ILE A 19 3.40 31.58 -1.67
C ILE A 19 4.09 32.65 -2.52
N ALA A 20 4.41 33.78 -1.91
CA ALA A 20 5.24 34.81 -2.53
C ALA A 20 6.73 34.54 -2.23
N VAL A 21 7.55 34.43 -3.27
CA VAL A 21 9.00 34.28 -3.20
C VAL A 21 9.66 35.54 -3.75
N PHE A 22 10.46 36.20 -2.92
CA PHE A 22 11.19 37.42 -3.30
C PHE A 22 12.50 37.07 -4.00
N ASP A 23 12.72 37.64 -5.17
CA ASP A 23 13.98 37.60 -5.90
C ASP A 23 14.78 38.87 -5.57
N ALA A 24 15.93 38.70 -4.92
CA ALA A 24 16.78 39.82 -4.49
C ALA A 24 17.67 40.37 -5.62
N GLU A 25 17.84 39.65 -6.73
CA GLU A 25 18.60 40.13 -7.89
C GLU A 25 17.74 41.04 -8.77
N THR A 26 16.45 40.71 -8.91
CA THR A 26 15.50 41.49 -9.70
C THR A 26 14.62 42.42 -8.86
N GLU A 27 14.71 42.32 -7.53
CA GLU A 27 13.88 43.05 -6.55
C GLU A 27 12.36 42.87 -6.77
N THR A 28 11.96 41.67 -7.22
CA THR A 28 10.56 41.37 -7.54
C THR A 28 10.00 40.18 -6.79
N TRP A 29 8.70 40.22 -6.48
CA TRP A 29 7.95 39.08 -5.94
C TRP A 29 7.44 38.17 -7.06
N SER A 30 7.56 36.87 -6.87
CA SER A 30 6.95 35.83 -7.71
C SER A 30 5.97 34.99 -6.89
N LEU A 31 4.79 34.72 -7.44
CA LEU A 31 3.84 33.81 -6.81
C LEU A 31 4.11 32.40 -7.32
N LYS A 32 4.24 31.44 -6.40
CA LYS A 32 4.36 30.02 -6.68
C LYS A 32 3.21 29.27 -6.03
N GLU A 33 2.73 28.22 -6.68
CA GLU A 33 1.79 27.28 -6.06
C GLU A 33 2.41 26.69 -4.80
N ASP A 34 1.59 26.52 -3.78
CA ASP A 34 1.98 26.02 -2.48
C ASP A 34 0.83 25.20 -1.88
N HIS A 35 0.92 23.89 -2.07
CA HIS A 35 -0.03 22.92 -1.53
C HIS A 35 0.48 22.27 -0.23
N ARG A 36 1.49 22.87 0.42
CA ARG A 36 2.03 22.33 1.66
C ARG A 36 0.96 22.19 2.73
N GLY A 37 0.99 21.10 3.46
CA GLY A 37 -0.05 20.79 4.46
C GLY A 37 -1.25 20.04 3.90
N GLU A 38 -1.38 19.93 2.58
CA GLU A 38 -2.41 19.10 1.96
C GLU A 38 -2.02 17.62 1.98
N THR A 39 -3.05 16.79 2.15
CA THR A 39 -2.95 15.35 2.05
C THR A 39 -3.57 14.91 0.73
N VAL A 40 -2.77 14.26 -0.10
CA VAL A 40 -3.17 13.74 -1.41
C VAL A 40 -2.93 12.23 -1.45
N TYR A 41 -3.38 11.59 -2.52
CA TYR A 41 -3.30 10.14 -2.71
C TYR A 41 -2.67 9.86 -4.06
N ASP A 42 -1.67 8.98 -4.09
CA ASP A 42 -1.05 8.52 -5.33
C ASP A 42 -2.07 7.70 -6.13
N THR A 43 -2.43 8.17 -7.33
CA THR A 43 -3.41 7.55 -8.23
C THR A 43 -3.01 6.16 -8.75
N THR A 44 -1.73 5.79 -8.66
CA THR A 44 -1.21 4.48 -9.06
C THR A 44 -1.34 3.46 -7.94
N THR A 45 -1.09 3.88 -6.70
CA THR A 45 -0.99 2.97 -5.54
C THR A 45 -2.10 3.12 -4.50
N GLY A 46 -2.83 4.24 -4.52
CA GLY A 46 -3.78 4.63 -3.46
C GLY A 46 -3.11 5.15 -2.18
N ASN A 47 -1.78 5.23 -2.15
CA ASN A 47 -1.04 5.62 -0.95
C ASN A 47 -1.23 7.10 -0.63
N GLN A 48 -1.44 7.38 0.66
CA GLN A 48 -1.48 8.75 1.16
C GLN A 48 -0.09 9.40 1.07
N MET A 49 -0.07 10.64 0.59
CA MET A 49 1.11 11.48 0.47
C MET A 49 0.83 12.85 1.08
N TYR A 50 1.75 13.32 1.91
CA TYR A 50 1.70 14.64 2.52
C TYR A 50 2.60 15.59 1.73
N ILE A 51 2.07 16.73 1.31
CA ILE A 51 2.85 17.74 0.62
C ILE A 51 3.66 18.54 1.63
N SER A 52 4.98 18.35 1.63
CA SER A 52 5.94 19.05 2.49
C SER A 52 6.68 20.18 1.79
N ASP A 53 6.81 20.10 0.47
CA ASP A 53 7.60 21.02 -0.34
C ASP A 53 6.69 22.02 -1.08
N PRO A 54 7.11 23.29 -1.21
CA PRO A 54 6.35 24.27 -1.97
C PRO A 54 6.46 23.96 -3.48
N GLY A 55 5.36 24.11 -4.20
CA GLY A 55 5.28 23.82 -5.62
C GLY A 55 3.93 23.22 -6.05
N PRO A 56 3.82 22.86 -7.34
CA PRO A 56 2.63 22.22 -7.88
C PRO A 56 2.44 20.81 -7.29
N LEU A 57 1.20 20.34 -7.30
CA LEU A 57 0.92 18.93 -6.98
C LEU A 57 1.56 17.99 -8.03
N PRO A 58 2.09 16.82 -7.62
CA PRO A 58 2.57 15.81 -8.57
C PRO A 58 1.48 15.38 -9.58
N GLU A 59 1.88 15.01 -10.80
CA GLU A 59 0.92 14.64 -11.85
C GLU A 59 0.12 13.35 -11.52
N ASN A 60 0.66 12.49 -10.65
CA ASN A 60 0.07 11.21 -10.29
C ASN A 60 -0.69 11.23 -8.97
N VAL A 61 -1.13 12.39 -8.47
CA VAL A 61 -1.90 12.48 -7.22
C VAL A 61 -3.34 12.96 -7.40
N THR A 62 -4.19 12.61 -6.44
CA THR A 62 -5.58 13.07 -6.33
C THR A 62 -5.89 13.43 -4.89
N SER A 63 -6.71 14.45 -4.65
CA SER A 63 -7.21 14.78 -3.30
C SER A 63 -8.37 13.86 -2.84
N VAL A 64 -8.81 12.94 -3.71
CA VAL A 64 -9.86 11.97 -3.41
C VAL A 64 -9.22 10.73 -2.79
N SER A 65 -9.68 10.32 -1.61
CA SER A 65 -9.23 9.09 -0.97
C SER A 65 -9.85 7.86 -1.64
N PRO A 66 -9.14 6.74 -1.77
CA PRO A 66 -9.77 5.46 -2.07
C PRO A 66 -10.67 5.03 -0.90
N ASP A 67 -11.87 4.54 -1.20
CA ASP A 67 -12.85 4.08 -0.20
C ASP A 67 -12.61 2.61 0.22
N GLY A 68 -11.55 1.95 -0.26
CA GLY A 68 -11.28 0.54 0.01
C GLY A 68 -9.95 0.04 -0.55
N GLU A 69 -9.57 -1.19 -0.20
CA GLU A 69 -8.23 -1.76 -0.47
C GLU A 69 -7.98 -2.14 -1.94
N TYR A 70 -9.04 -2.54 -2.66
CA TYR A 70 -8.94 -2.98 -4.06
C TYR A 70 -9.56 -1.93 -4.98
N GLN A 71 -8.94 -0.76 -5.02
CA GLN A 71 -9.37 0.33 -5.88
C GLN A 71 -8.27 0.77 -6.83
N LYS A 72 -8.69 1.22 -8.01
CA LYS A 72 -7.85 1.71 -9.07
C LYS A 72 -8.38 3.06 -9.55
N TRP A 73 -7.49 4.02 -9.78
CA TRP A 73 -7.89 5.30 -10.35
C TRP A 73 -8.22 5.14 -11.84
N ASP A 74 -9.40 5.58 -12.27
CA ASP A 74 -9.82 5.55 -13.68
C ASP A 74 -9.49 6.86 -14.46
N GLY A 75 -8.81 7.80 -13.81
CA GLY A 75 -8.55 9.15 -14.31
C GLY A 75 -9.45 10.22 -13.67
N LYS A 76 -10.56 9.81 -13.03
CA LYS A 76 -11.53 10.71 -12.42
C LYS A 76 -11.96 10.29 -11.01
N ALA A 77 -12.08 8.99 -10.76
CA ALA A 77 -12.53 8.44 -9.51
C ALA A 77 -11.83 7.10 -9.22
N TRP A 78 -11.88 6.71 -7.95
CA TRP A 78 -11.48 5.37 -7.55
C TRP A 78 -12.58 4.38 -7.91
N VAL A 79 -12.25 3.41 -8.75
CA VAL A 79 -13.14 2.32 -9.15
C VAL A 79 -12.63 1.01 -8.58
N LYS A 80 -13.56 0.09 -8.29
CA LYS A 80 -13.22 -1.21 -7.74
C LYS A 80 -12.39 -2.04 -8.73
N ASP A 81 -11.25 -2.53 -8.29
CA ASP A 81 -10.42 -3.46 -9.05
C ASP A 81 -10.81 -4.90 -8.70
N GLU A 82 -11.82 -5.41 -9.41
CA GLU A 82 -12.31 -6.79 -9.22
C GLU A 82 -11.24 -7.85 -9.51
N ALA A 83 -10.30 -7.55 -10.42
CA ALA A 83 -9.20 -8.44 -10.72
C ALA A 83 -8.22 -8.51 -9.55
N ALA A 84 -7.88 -7.37 -8.94
CA ALA A 84 -7.05 -7.32 -7.74
C ALA A 84 -7.73 -8.00 -6.54
N GLU A 85 -9.02 -7.75 -6.30
CA GLU A 85 -9.77 -8.42 -5.22
C GLU A 85 -9.81 -9.94 -5.43
N THR A 86 -10.12 -10.39 -6.65
CA THR A 86 -10.18 -11.82 -6.97
C THR A 86 -8.82 -12.48 -6.84
N ALA A 87 -7.75 -11.83 -7.32
CA ALA A 87 -6.39 -12.33 -7.19
C ALA A 87 -5.93 -12.41 -5.73
N ALA A 88 -6.31 -11.44 -4.89
CA ALA A 88 -6.02 -11.47 -3.46
C ALA A 88 -6.72 -12.64 -2.77
N ARG A 89 -8.02 -12.84 -3.03
CA ARG A 89 -8.79 -13.98 -2.52
C ARG A 89 -8.23 -15.32 -2.96
N LEU A 90 -7.83 -15.42 -4.23
CA LEU A 90 -7.21 -16.64 -4.75
C LEU A 90 -5.89 -16.93 -4.03
N ARG A 91 -5.03 -15.92 -3.88
CA ARG A 91 -3.74 -16.06 -3.19
C ARG A 91 -3.93 -16.46 -1.72
N GLU A 92 -4.92 -15.90 -1.04
CA GLU A 92 -5.25 -16.28 0.34
C GLU A 92 -5.76 -17.73 0.43
N ALA A 93 -6.62 -18.14 -0.50
CA ALA A 93 -7.12 -19.51 -0.58
C ALA A 93 -5.99 -20.51 -0.88
N GLU A 94 -5.11 -20.19 -1.83
CA GLU A 94 -3.93 -20.99 -2.16
C GLU A 94 -2.94 -21.06 -1.00
N GLY A 95 -2.67 -19.93 -0.34
CA GLY A 95 -1.82 -19.89 0.85
C GLY A 95 -2.38 -20.72 2.00
N THR A 96 -3.69 -20.63 2.23
CA THR A 96 -4.40 -21.45 3.23
C THR A 96 -4.33 -22.93 2.87
N LYS A 97 -4.60 -23.29 1.62
CA LYS A 97 -4.49 -24.67 1.13
C LYS A 97 -3.09 -25.20 1.34
N ASN A 98 -2.06 -24.49 0.91
CA ASN A 98 -0.66 -24.90 1.04
C ASN A 98 -0.26 -25.07 2.51
N ARG A 99 -0.70 -24.17 3.39
CA ARG A 99 -0.47 -24.29 4.84
C ARG A 99 -1.10 -25.56 5.42
N LEU A 100 -2.33 -25.87 5.05
CA LEU A 100 -3.02 -27.08 5.51
C LEU A 100 -2.36 -28.36 4.96
N LEU A 101 -1.94 -28.36 3.71
CA LEU A 101 -1.20 -29.47 3.11
C LEU A 101 0.16 -29.68 3.78
N GLN A 102 0.87 -28.61 4.13
CA GLN A 102 2.13 -28.68 4.88
C GLN A 102 1.90 -29.27 6.27
N MET A 103 0.92 -28.77 7.02
CA MET A 103 0.56 -29.33 8.33
C MET A 103 0.22 -30.82 8.23
N ALA A 104 -0.54 -31.22 7.21
CA ALA A 104 -0.84 -32.62 6.97
C ALA A 104 0.42 -33.44 6.69
N ALA A 105 1.35 -32.93 5.87
CA ALA A 105 2.63 -33.58 5.60
C ALA A 105 3.48 -33.75 6.87
N GLU A 106 3.52 -32.74 7.74
CA GLU A 106 4.21 -32.79 9.04
C GLU A 106 3.62 -33.84 9.99
N LYS A 107 2.30 -34.10 9.92
CA LYS A 107 1.65 -35.17 10.69
C LYS A 107 1.85 -36.55 10.06
N ILE A 108 1.86 -36.63 8.74
CA ILE A 108 2.06 -37.88 8.01
C ILE A 108 3.48 -38.42 8.21
N ALA A 109 4.51 -37.58 8.20
CA ALA A 109 5.91 -38.01 8.29
C ALA A 109 6.19 -38.98 9.45
N PRO A 110 5.95 -38.62 10.73
CA PRO A 110 6.23 -39.54 11.85
C PRO A 110 5.32 -40.78 11.86
N LEU A 111 4.07 -40.66 11.39
CA LEU A 111 3.15 -41.79 11.31
C LEU A 111 3.59 -42.79 10.24
N GLN A 112 4.10 -42.29 9.12
CA GLN A 112 4.65 -43.11 8.05
C GLN A 112 5.94 -43.80 8.51
N ASP A 113 6.84 -43.08 9.20
CA ASP A 113 8.06 -43.68 9.77
C ASP A 113 7.72 -44.82 10.74
N ALA A 114 6.71 -44.66 11.60
CA ALA A 114 6.26 -45.71 12.52
C ALA A 114 5.72 -46.95 11.78
N VAL A 115 5.02 -46.75 10.66
CA VAL A 115 4.54 -47.85 9.81
C VAL A 115 5.69 -48.55 9.12
N ASP A 116 6.65 -47.78 8.57
CA ASP A 116 7.82 -48.31 7.85
C ASP A 116 8.78 -49.06 8.80
N LEU A 117 8.83 -48.66 10.07
CA LEU A 117 9.56 -49.36 11.14
C LEU A 117 8.77 -50.53 11.75
N GLU A 118 7.56 -50.80 11.28
CA GLU A 118 6.63 -51.83 11.79
C GLU A 118 6.28 -51.69 13.28
N ILE A 119 6.44 -50.49 13.86
CA ILE A 119 6.12 -50.17 15.27
C ILE A 119 4.80 -49.42 15.44
N ALA A 120 4.14 -49.03 14.34
CA ALA A 120 2.89 -48.28 14.37
C ALA A 120 1.77 -49.05 15.05
N THR A 121 1.10 -48.38 15.99
CA THR A 121 -0.16 -48.82 16.58
C THR A 121 -1.31 -48.77 15.57
N ASP A 122 -2.41 -49.47 15.86
CA ASP A 122 -3.61 -49.43 15.01
C ASP A 122 -4.21 -48.01 14.93
N ASP A 123 -4.14 -47.24 16.02
CA ASP A 123 -4.55 -45.82 16.05
C ASP A 123 -3.69 -44.95 15.13
N GLU A 124 -2.37 -45.15 15.09
CA GLU A 124 -1.47 -44.40 14.21
C GLU A 124 -1.70 -44.72 12.73
N LYS A 125 -1.98 -45.99 12.40
CA LYS A 125 -2.37 -46.41 11.06
C LYS A 125 -3.69 -45.76 10.63
N ALA A 126 -4.70 -45.74 11.51
CA ALA A 126 -5.96 -45.08 11.25
C ALA A 126 -5.79 -43.57 11.00
N ARG A 127 -5.00 -42.88 11.84
CA ARG A 127 -4.70 -41.44 11.68
C ARG A 127 -3.93 -41.16 10.40
N LEU A 128 -2.99 -42.03 10.01
CA LEU A 128 -2.24 -41.90 8.76
C LEU A 128 -3.17 -41.93 7.54
N ASP A 129 -4.15 -42.85 7.52
CA ASP A 129 -5.15 -42.94 6.46
C ASP A 129 -6.04 -41.69 6.40
N GLU A 130 -6.47 -41.16 7.55
CA GLU A 130 -7.25 -39.93 7.61
C GLU A 130 -6.47 -38.72 7.05
N TRP A 131 -5.20 -38.55 7.45
CA TRP A 131 -4.36 -37.46 6.93
C TRP A 131 -4.07 -37.60 5.44
N LYS A 132 -3.88 -38.83 4.94
CA LYS A 132 -3.73 -39.08 3.50
C LYS A 132 -5.00 -38.70 2.73
N LYS A 133 -6.19 -39.02 3.26
CA LYS A 133 -7.48 -38.60 2.68
C LYS A 133 -7.66 -37.08 2.73
N TYR A 134 -7.27 -36.43 3.81
CA TYR A 134 -7.37 -34.97 3.96
C TYR A 134 -6.54 -34.20 2.92
N ARG A 135 -5.46 -34.81 2.41
CA ARG A 135 -4.52 -34.19 1.46
C ARG A 135 -4.95 -34.31 -0.02
N VAL A 136 -5.91 -35.19 -0.33
CA VAL A 136 -6.34 -35.53 -1.71
C VAL A 136 -7.67 -34.88 -2.02
#